data_AF-A0A6A6VUL2-F1
#
_entry.id   AF-A0A6A6VUL2-F1
#
_cell.length_a   1.000
_cell.length_b   1.000
_cell.length_c   1.000
_cell.angle_alpha   90.00
_cell.angle_beta   90.00
_cell.angle_gamma   90.00
#
_symmetry.space_group_name_H-M   'P 1'
#
loop_
_entity.id
_entity.type
_entity.pdbx_description
1 polymer ?
#
loop_
_entity_poly.entity_id
_entity_poly.type
_entity_poly.pdbx_seq_one_letter_code
_entity_poly.pdbx_strand_id
1 'polypeptide(L)'
;MHITSIHRNPLLVVASLVLSTHAADPTYWIHSSCAPYGFSDVMADSLSMATSSVTNKDVYDLQWAFKWIFGSKNTTPSQEIAARYKVTNLVMAEIGNLKSTDNSATASIRIYCDNDARWTLAPDRPDTPEGQKNKDKKPSDQYWVDNENGLRKRGPPSCKDSGMMGVTYHSRTDVRDDYDPSQLRPRDVITICNSILTGSGAEKFRTLKTYIKGYHVAGRKSKQLELIASFTLLHELAHCKPWAKDDIPHPYGWSNVIENRHPQDNAENFAYLGLFAGLLDNKYRLNFNPRDAEDGYIEQLPLKKTKRDVPAKCRDVFYRRNNVECMEVVVV
;
A
#
# COMPACT_ATOMS: atom_id res chain seq x y z
N MET A 1 -46.36 55.17 -37.91
CA MET A 1 -45.88 53.94 -38.57
C MET A 1 -44.39 53.84 -38.29
N HIS A 2 -44.02 53.08 -37.26
CA HIS A 2 -42.63 52.85 -36.87
C HIS A 2 -42.44 51.34 -36.70
N ILE A 3 -41.63 50.76 -37.58
CA ILE A 3 -41.23 49.36 -37.54
C ILE A 3 -39.75 49.37 -37.13
N THR A 4 -39.47 48.97 -35.89
CA THR A 4 -38.10 48.75 -35.40
C THR A 4 -37.72 47.28 -35.59
N SER A 5 -36.72 47.05 -36.44
CA SER A 5 -36.12 45.75 -36.73
C SER A 5 -35.32 45.25 -35.53
N ILE A 6 -35.65 44.07 -35.02
CA ILE A 6 -34.91 43.39 -33.94
C ILE A 6 -33.88 42.46 -34.58
N HIS A 7 -32.61 42.89 -34.60
CA HIS A 7 -31.50 42.02 -34.97
C HIS A 7 -31.25 40.98 -33.86
N ARG A 8 -31.52 39.70 -34.16
CA ARG A 8 -31.08 38.56 -33.33
C ARG A 8 -29.65 38.19 -33.72
N ASN A 9 -28.69 38.44 -32.84
CA ASN A 9 -27.34 37.89 -32.98
C ASN A 9 -27.37 36.37 -32.70
N PRO A 10 -26.82 35.53 -33.57
CA PRO A 10 -26.68 34.10 -33.28
C PRO A 10 -25.63 33.94 -32.18
N LEU A 11 -26.09 33.48 -31.01
CA LEU A 11 -25.22 33.09 -29.91
C LEU A 11 -24.46 31.83 -30.34
N LEU A 12 -23.21 31.99 -30.77
CA LEU A 12 -22.33 30.89 -31.11
C LEU A 12 -21.88 30.21 -29.81
N VAL A 13 -22.58 29.14 -29.40
CA VAL A 13 -22.17 28.31 -28.27
C VAL A 13 -20.97 27.47 -28.71
N VAL A 14 -19.77 27.96 -28.41
CA VAL A 14 -18.54 27.17 -28.56
C VAL A 14 -18.53 26.13 -27.45
N ALA A 15 -18.98 24.91 -27.77
CA ALA A 15 -18.81 23.76 -26.91
C ALA A 15 -17.31 23.39 -26.90
N SER A 16 -16.56 23.98 -25.97
CA SER A 16 -15.19 23.54 -25.69
C SER A 16 -15.23 22.10 -25.23
N LEU A 17 -14.89 21.18 -26.13
CA LEU A 17 -14.69 19.78 -25.83
C LEU A 17 -13.47 19.68 -24.91
N VAL A 18 -13.69 19.71 -23.60
CA VAL A 18 -12.64 19.42 -22.62
C VAL A 18 -12.33 17.94 -22.75
N LEU A 19 -11.34 17.63 -23.59
CA LEU A 19 -10.67 16.34 -23.60
C LEU A 19 -9.94 16.21 -22.27
N SER A 20 -10.65 15.70 -21.26
CA SER A 20 -10.03 15.24 -20.03
C SER A 20 -9.09 14.11 -20.42
N THR A 21 -7.82 14.43 -20.63
CA THR A 21 -6.75 13.45 -20.71
C THR A 21 -6.74 12.76 -19.36
N HIS A 22 -7.43 11.62 -19.26
CA HIS A 22 -7.32 10.77 -18.10
C HIS A 22 -5.83 10.43 -18.01
N ALA A 23 -5.20 10.81 -16.89
CA ALA A 23 -3.83 10.39 -16.63
C ALA A 23 -3.82 8.88 -16.80
N ALA A 24 -2.91 8.38 -17.66
CA ALA A 24 -2.82 6.95 -17.88
C ALA A 24 -2.66 6.25 -16.53
N ASP A 25 -3.41 5.17 -16.32
CA ASP A 25 -3.34 4.40 -15.08
C ASP A 25 -1.87 4.04 -14.80
N PRO A 26 -1.39 4.19 -13.55
CA PRO A 26 -0.02 3.84 -13.22
C PRO A 26 0.25 2.37 -13.55
N THR A 27 1.42 2.11 -14.12
CA THR A 27 1.84 0.77 -14.52
C THR A 27 3.02 0.30 -13.69
N TYR A 28 3.13 -1.01 -13.51
CA TYR A 28 4.27 -1.64 -12.86
C TYR A 28 4.98 -2.62 -13.79
N TRP A 29 6.28 -2.75 -13.57
CA TRP A 29 7.12 -3.76 -14.21
C TRP A 29 7.92 -4.51 -13.14
N ILE A 30 8.05 -5.83 -13.32
CA ILE A 30 8.79 -6.71 -12.42
C ILE A 30 10.07 -7.16 -13.13
N HIS A 31 11.22 -6.83 -12.56
CA HIS A 31 12.52 -7.22 -13.08
C HIS A 31 12.72 -8.75 -13.00
N SER A 32 13.50 -9.32 -13.92
CA SER A 32 13.75 -10.77 -14.01
C SER A 32 14.43 -11.37 -12.77
N SER A 33 15.11 -10.56 -11.95
CA SER A 33 15.66 -10.96 -10.65
C SER A 33 14.60 -11.47 -9.68
N CYS A 34 13.33 -11.13 -9.89
CA CYS A 34 12.20 -11.61 -9.10
C CYS A 34 11.68 -12.99 -9.52
N ALA A 35 12.08 -13.52 -10.68
CA ALA A 35 11.56 -14.78 -11.20
C ALA A 35 11.81 -16.00 -10.29
N PRO A 36 13.02 -16.19 -9.69
CA PRO A 36 13.26 -17.29 -8.73
C PRO A 36 12.34 -17.25 -7.50
N TYR A 37 11.77 -16.08 -7.22
CA TYR A 37 10.92 -15.83 -6.08
C TYR A 37 9.42 -15.87 -6.41
N GLY A 38 9.02 -16.28 -7.62
CA GLY A 38 7.60 -16.41 -7.99
C GLY A 38 6.82 -15.11 -7.72
N PHE A 39 7.47 -13.97 -7.91
CA PHE A 39 7.01 -12.69 -7.38
C PHE A 39 5.74 -12.16 -8.06
N SER A 40 5.36 -12.72 -9.21
CA SER A 40 4.05 -12.47 -9.83
C SER A 40 2.89 -12.82 -8.89
N ASP A 41 3.01 -13.90 -8.11
CA ASP A 41 1.99 -14.28 -7.12
C ASP A 41 1.96 -13.30 -5.94
N VAL A 42 3.13 -12.79 -5.53
CA VAL A 42 3.27 -11.77 -4.48
C VAL A 42 2.56 -10.50 -4.90
N MET A 43 2.84 -10.01 -6.11
CA MET A 43 2.18 -8.83 -6.66
C MET A 43 0.67 -9.02 -6.78
N ALA A 44 0.21 -10.15 -7.31
CA ALA A 44 -1.22 -10.44 -7.42
C ALA A 44 -1.92 -10.44 -6.05
N ASP A 45 -1.28 -10.99 -5.02
CA ASP A 45 -1.81 -11.01 -3.65
C ASP A 45 -1.84 -9.60 -3.02
N SER A 46 -0.80 -8.77 -3.23
CA SER A 46 -0.77 -7.37 -2.79
C SER A 46 -1.88 -6.54 -3.45
N LEU A 47 -2.05 -6.67 -4.76
CA LEU A 47 -3.12 -6.00 -5.51
C LEU A 47 -4.51 -6.48 -5.07
N SER A 48 -4.65 -7.78 -4.77
CA SER A 48 -5.88 -8.35 -4.23
C SER A 48 -6.20 -7.75 -2.86
N MET A 49 -5.24 -7.69 -1.93
CA MET A 49 -5.43 -7.07 -0.61
C MET A 49 -5.88 -5.61 -0.72
N ALA A 50 -5.29 -4.85 -1.64
CA ALA A 50 -5.70 -3.48 -1.94
C ALA A 50 -7.15 -3.41 -2.46
N THR A 51 -7.48 -4.23 -3.46
CA THR A 51 -8.83 -4.34 -4.04
C THR A 51 -9.88 -4.76 -3.02
N SER A 52 -9.55 -5.71 -2.15
CA SER A 52 -10.43 -6.19 -1.07
C SER A 52 -10.72 -5.09 -0.06
N SER A 53 -9.76 -4.19 0.18
CA SER A 53 -9.97 -3.04 1.08
C SER A 53 -11.02 -2.09 0.57
N VAL A 54 -11.12 -1.94 -0.77
CA VAL A 54 -12.15 -1.13 -1.43
C VAL A 54 -13.50 -1.84 -1.45
N THR A 55 -13.49 -3.13 -1.76
CA THR A 55 -14.71 -3.95 -1.88
C THR A 55 -15.39 -4.15 -0.53
N ASN A 56 -14.61 -4.37 0.53
CA ASN A 56 -15.09 -4.68 1.86
C ASN A 56 -15.20 -3.43 2.77
N LYS A 57 -15.01 -2.21 2.26
CA LYS A 57 -14.96 -0.97 3.08
C LYS A 57 -16.20 -0.73 3.96
N ASP A 58 -17.34 -1.28 3.54
CA ASP A 58 -18.62 -1.15 4.23
C ASP A 58 -18.98 -2.39 5.07
N VAL A 59 -18.11 -3.41 5.11
CA VAL A 59 -18.26 -4.60 5.96
C VAL A 59 -17.82 -4.25 7.37
N TYR A 60 -18.70 -4.51 8.35
CA TYR A 60 -18.47 -4.17 9.76
C TYR A 60 -17.11 -4.66 10.30
N ASP A 61 -16.72 -5.90 9.96
CA ASP A 61 -15.43 -6.47 10.37
C ASP A 61 -14.23 -5.65 9.89
N LEU A 62 -14.27 -5.11 8.66
CA LEU A 62 -13.22 -4.25 8.14
C LEU A 62 -13.32 -2.82 8.70
N GLN A 63 -14.53 -2.31 8.95
CA GLN A 63 -14.72 -1.03 9.62
C GLN A 63 -14.13 -1.03 11.04
N TRP A 64 -14.25 -2.15 11.75
CA TRP A 64 -13.60 -2.35 13.04
C TRP A 64 -12.07 -2.26 12.94
N ALA A 65 -11.46 -3.00 12.03
CA ALA A 65 -10.02 -2.91 11.79
C ALA A 65 -9.60 -1.49 11.34
N PHE A 66 -10.38 -0.86 10.46
CA PHE A 66 -10.14 0.51 10.01
C PHE A 66 -10.12 1.50 11.17
N LYS A 67 -11.03 1.35 12.13
CA LYS A 67 -11.07 2.21 13.34
C LYS A 67 -9.81 2.06 14.18
N TRP A 68 -9.28 0.85 14.34
CA TRP A 68 -8.00 0.64 15.03
C TRP A 68 -6.81 1.23 14.28
N ILE A 69 -6.80 1.12 12.95
CA ILE A 69 -5.67 1.54 12.12
C ILE A 69 -5.66 3.06 11.90
N PHE A 70 -6.82 3.68 11.64
CA PHE A 70 -6.90 5.09 11.23
C PHE A 70 -7.69 5.97 12.22
N GLY A 71 -8.34 5.37 13.21
CA GLY A 71 -9.12 6.10 14.20
C GLY A 71 -8.24 6.69 15.29
N SER A 72 -8.28 8.01 15.45
CA SER A 72 -7.83 8.67 16.68
C SER A 72 -8.95 8.64 17.75
N LYS A 73 -8.59 8.75 19.03
CA LYS A 73 -9.53 8.86 20.16
C LYS A 73 -10.58 9.98 20.00
N ASN A 74 -10.26 11.02 19.22
CA ASN A 74 -11.08 12.20 19.03
C ASN A 74 -11.73 12.26 17.63
N THR A 75 -11.67 11.17 16.85
CA THR A 75 -12.24 11.14 15.50
C THR A 75 -13.76 11.12 15.58
N THR A 76 -14.40 12.10 14.96
CA THR A 76 -15.86 12.10 14.82
C THR A 76 -16.29 11.08 13.74
N PRO A 77 -17.54 10.60 13.76
CA PRO A 77 -18.04 9.70 12.72
C PRO A 77 -17.89 10.27 11.29
N SER A 78 -18.08 11.59 11.10
CA SER A 78 -17.91 12.23 9.80
C SER A 78 -16.45 12.25 9.34
N GLN A 79 -15.51 12.49 10.25
CA GLN A 79 -14.08 12.40 9.97
C GLN A 79 -13.66 10.98 9.62
N GLU A 80 -14.20 9.97 10.32
CA GLU A 80 -13.93 8.56 10.01
C GLU A 80 -14.44 8.19 8.61
N ILE A 81 -15.65 8.59 8.24
CA ILE A 81 -16.20 8.36 6.90
C ILE A 81 -15.33 9.03 5.82
N ALA A 82 -14.94 10.28 6.03
CA ALA A 82 -14.07 11.00 5.09
C ALA A 82 -12.68 10.33 4.97
N ALA A 83 -12.09 9.91 6.10
CA ALA A 83 -10.84 9.17 6.12
C ALA A 83 -10.95 7.84 5.36
N ARG A 84 -12.03 7.08 5.61
CA ARG A 84 -12.30 5.81 4.93
C ARG A 84 -12.41 5.99 3.43
N TYR A 85 -13.16 7.01 2.99
CA TYR A 85 -13.27 7.34 1.57
C TYR A 85 -11.89 7.65 0.97
N LYS A 86 -11.10 8.51 1.60
CA LYS A 86 -9.76 8.89 1.13
C LYS A 86 -8.82 7.69 1.04
N VAL A 87 -8.72 6.90 2.11
CA VAL A 87 -7.84 5.73 2.18
C VAL A 87 -8.24 4.68 1.16
N THR A 88 -9.52 4.29 1.12
CA THR A 88 -9.96 3.20 0.26
C THR A 88 -10.08 3.62 -1.20
N ASN A 89 -10.80 4.71 -1.50
CA ASN A 89 -11.12 5.05 -2.88
C ASN A 89 -10.02 5.85 -3.60
N LEU A 90 -9.06 6.45 -2.90
CA LEU A 90 -7.95 7.17 -3.56
C LEU A 90 -6.65 6.37 -3.54
N VAL A 91 -6.27 5.78 -2.41
CA VAL A 91 -4.99 5.06 -2.33
C VAL A 91 -5.16 3.58 -2.68
N MET A 92 -5.97 2.85 -1.92
CA MET A 92 -6.09 1.40 -2.11
C MET A 92 -6.72 1.03 -3.46
N ALA A 93 -7.65 1.84 -3.97
CA ALA A 93 -8.23 1.64 -5.29
C ALA A 93 -7.21 1.85 -6.42
N GLU A 94 -6.38 2.89 -6.34
CA GLU A 94 -5.34 3.13 -7.36
C GLU A 94 -4.27 2.05 -7.31
N ILE A 95 -3.82 1.64 -6.11
CA ILE A 95 -2.91 0.50 -5.95
C ILE A 95 -3.53 -0.76 -6.54
N GLY A 96 -4.76 -1.12 -6.16
CA GLY A 96 -5.44 -2.32 -6.66
C GLY A 96 -5.68 -2.32 -8.18
N ASN A 97 -5.73 -1.14 -8.81
CA ASN A 97 -5.94 -0.98 -10.25
C ASN A 97 -4.66 -0.96 -11.09
N LEU A 98 -3.47 -0.95 -10.46
CA LEU A 98 -2.18 -1.00 -11.14
C LEU A 98 -2.14 -2.07 -12.23
N LYS A 99 -1.63 -1.71 -13.41
CA LYS A 99 -1.52 -2.62 -14.57
C LYS A 99 -0.07 -3.06 -14.78
N SER A 100 0.14 -4.33 -15.10
CA SER A 100 1.45 -4.79 -15.52
C SER A 100 1.81 -4.24 -16.89
N THR A 101 3.10 -4.00 -17.12
CA THR A 101 3.68 -3.77 -18.44
C THR A 101 4.95 -4.61 -18.57
N ASP A 102 5.27 -5.05 -19.79
CA ASP A 102 6.52 -5.75 -20.08
C ASP A 102 7.67 -4.78 -20.40
N ASN A 103 7.37 -3.49 -20.56
CA ASN A 103 8.34 -2.45 -20.88
C ASN A 103 8.70 -1.62 -19.66
N SER A 104 9.89 -1.89 -19.09
CA SER A 104 10.43 -1.15 -17.94
C SER A 104 10.54 0.34 -18.22
N ALA A 105 10.88 0.74 -19.45
CA ALA A 105 11.06 2.14 -19.82
C ALA A 105 9.78 2.96 -19.63
N THR A 106 8.61 2.37 -19.87
CA THR A 106 7.30 3.01 -19.72
C THR A 106 6.63 2.78 -18.36
N ALA A 107 7.23 1.99 -17.47
CA ALA A 107 6.63 1.66 -16.18
C ALA A 107 6.75 2.82 -15.17
N SER A 108 5.65 3.13 -14.49
CA SER A 108 5.63 4.10 -13.37
C SER A 108 6.32 3.55 -12.13
N ILE A 109 6.21 2.25 -11.89
CA ILE A 109 6.80 1.54 -10.76
C ILE A 109 7.65 0.39 -11.30
N ARG A 110 8.90 0.27 -10.83
CA ARG A 110 9.79 -0.85 -11.18
C ARG A 110 10.17 -1.62 -9.95
N ILE A 111 10.01 -2.93 -10.00
CA ILE A 111 10.19 -3.81 -8.84
C ILE A 111 11.38 -4.74 -9.08
N TYR A 112 12.33 -4.75 -8.16
CA TYR A 112 13.55 -5.56 -8.20
C TYR A 112 13.62 -6.49 -6.99
N CYS A 113 14.19 -7.68 -7.18
CA CYS A 113 14.48 -8.66 -6.12
C CYS A 113 15.96 -9.02 -6.13
N ASP A 114 16.82 -8.02 -6.30
CA ASP A 114 18.27 -8.15 -6.46
C ASP A 114 19.06 -7.74 -5.21
N ASN A 115 18.36 -7.43 -4.10
CA ASN A 115 18.97 -6.94 -2.86
C ASN A 115 19.88 -5.71 -3.08
N ASP A 116 19.44 -4.80 -3.95
CA ASP A 116 20.14 -3.60 -4.37
C ASP A 116 21.51 -3.89 -5.05
N ALA A 117 21.67 -5.05 -5.69
CA ALA A 117 22.91 -5.40 -6.39
C ALA A 117 23.27 -4.46 -7.55
N ARG A 118 22.27 -3.83 -8.18
CA ARG A 118 22.46 -2.84 -9.26
C ARG A 118 23.12 -1.53 -8.82
N TRP A 119 23.09 -1.21 -7.53
CA TRP A 119 23.66 0.03 -7.01
C TRP A 119 25.19 -0.06 -6.99
N THR A 120 25.85 0.96 -7.51
CA THR A 120 27.32 1.10 -7.49
C THR A 120 27.73 2.42 -6.87
N LEU A 121 28.95 2.48 -6.34
CA LEU A 121 29.51 3.72 -5.81
C LEU A 121 29.68 4.71 -6.97
N ALA A 122 29.16 5.94 -6.81
CA ALA A 122 29.30 6.96 -7.84
C ALA A 122 30.79 7.24 -8.11
N PRO A 123 31.21 7.36 -9.38
CA PRO A 123 32.61 7.60 -9.70
C PRO A 123 33.07 8.96 -9.14
N ASP A 124 34.35 9.04 -8.80
CA ASP A 124 34.98 10.29 -8.40
C ASP A 124 35.02 11.26 -9.58
N ARG A 125 34.85 12.55 -9.31
CA ARG A 125 35.07 13.55 -10.35
C ARG A 125 36.59 13.76 -10.52
N PRO A 126 37.10 13.85 -11.76
CA PRO A 126 38.54 13.98 -12.01
C PRO A 126 39.20 15.19 -11.34
N ASP A 127 38.43 16.26 -11.14
CA ASP A 127 38.84 17.54 -10.56
C ASP A 127 38.73 17.59 -9.02
N THR A 128 38.19 16.55 -8.37
CA THR A 128 38.04 16.52 -6.91
C THR A 128 39.37 16.14 -6.23
N PRO A 129 39.88 16.96 -5.29
CA PRO A 129 41.10 16.64 -4.54
C PRO A 129 41.01 15.31 -3.78
N GLU A 130 42.16 14.61 -3.60
CA GLU A 130 42.24 13.41 -2.76
C GLU A 130 41.79 13.74 -1.32
N GLY A 131 41.09 12.80 -0.67
CA GLY A 131 40.44 13.01 0.63
C GLY A 131 39.06 13.69 0.54
N GLN A 132 38.72 14.29 -0.61
CA GLN A 132 37.37 14.83 -0.89
C GLN A 132 36.60 14.01 -1.92
N LYS A 133 37.29 13.06 -2.57
CA LYS A 133 36.70 12.12 -3.52
C LYS A 133 35.60 11.29 -2.87
N ASN A 134 34.66 10.83 -3.67
CA ASN A 134 33.53 10.06 -3.18
C ASN A 134 34.01 8.78 -2.48
N LYS A 135 34.96 8.05 -3.08
CA LYS A 135 35.55 6.84 -2.48
C LYS A 135 36.20 7.07 -1.11
N ASP A 136 36.72 8.28 -0.86
CA ASP A 136 37.46 8.61 0.37
C ASP A 136 36.52 9.02 1.52
N LYS A 137 35.23 9.24 1.22
CA LYS A 137 34.22 9.62 2.23
C LYS A 137 33.82 8.44 3.09
N LYS A 138 33.32 8.74 4.29
CA LYS A 138 32.63 7.75 5.14
C LYS A 138 31.46 7.11 4.36
N PRO A 139 31.12 5.83 4.59
CA PRO A 139 30.03 5.17 3.86
C PRO A 139 28.69 5.94 3.87
N SER A 140 28.33 6.59 4.98
CA SER A 140 27.13 7.44 5.08
C SER A 140 27.16 8.70 4.22
N ASP A 141 28.35 9.12 3.79
CA ASP A 141 28.60 10.35 3.03
C ASP A 141 28.93 10.07 1.55
N GLN A 142 29.12 8.80 1.22
CA GLN A 142 29.30 8.32 -0.14
C GLN A 142 28.00 8.45 -0.95
N TYR A 143 28.13 8.80 -2.22
CA TYR A 143 27.04 8.75 -3.18
C TYR A 143 27.02 7.41 -3.91
N TRP A 144 25.84 6.83 -4.01
CA TRP A 144 25.56 5.61 -4.77
C TRP A 144 24.63 5.92 -5.92
N VAL A 145 24.81 5.22 -7.03
CA VAL A 145 24.04 5.37 -8.27
C VAL A 145 23.45 4.04 -8.70
N ASP A 146 22.22 4.09 -9.19
CA ASP A 146 21.57 3.04 -9.95
C ASP A 146 21.41 3.60 -11.36
N ASN A 147 22.34 3.22 -12.24
CA ASN A 147 22.41 3.74 -13.61
C ASN A 147 21.23 3.25 -14.46
N GLU A 148 20.70 2.05 -14.19
CA GLU A 148 19.54 1.50 -14.89
C GLU A 148 18.29 2.36 -14.65
N ASN A 149 18.14 2.86 -13.42
CA ASN A 149 17.02 3.71 -13.05
C ASN A 149 17.36 5.19 -12.94
N GLY A 150 18.57 5.61 -13.31
CA GLY A 150 19.01 7.00 -13.21
C GLY A 150 18.80 7.59 -11.81
N LEU A 151 18.97 6.77 -10.76
CA LEU A 151 18.81 7.19 -9.37
C LEU A 151 20.16 7.48 -8.73
N ARG A 152 20.16 8.40 -7.77
CA ARG A 152 21.33 8.69 -6.94
C ARG A 152 20.91 8.95 -5.50
N LYS A 153 21.57 8.31 -4.55
CA LYS A 153 21.36 8.53 -3.11
C LYS A 153 22.68 8.80 -2.40
N ARG A 154 22.60 9.38 -1.20
CA ARG A 154 23.71 9.47 -0.25
C ARG A 154 23.56 8.34 0.77
N GLY A 155 24.67 7.75 1.17
CA GLY A 155 24.70 6.54 1.99
C GLY A 155 24.53 5.25 1.17
N PRO A 156 24.88 4.08 1.73
CA PRO A 156 24.72 2.80 1.07
C PRO A 156 23.25 2.50 0.71
N PRO A 157 22.99 1.66 -0.31
CA PRO A 157 21.63 1.16 -0.60
C PRO A 157 21.01 0.44 0.60
N SER A 158 19.70 0.63 0.80
CA SER A 158 19.02 0.31 2.06
C SER A 158 18.86 -1.19 2.29
N CYS A 159 18.81 -2.03 1.24
CA CYS A 159 18.81 -3.49 1.42
C CYS A 159 20.14 -4.05 1.96
N LYS A 160 21.15 -3.22 2.21
CA LYS A 160 22.37 -3.62 2.93
C LYS A 160 22.23 -3.45 4.45
N ASP A 161 21.19 -2.75 4.91
CA ASP A 161 20.91 -2.60 6.32
C ASP A 161 20.25 -3.87 6.88
N SER A 162 20.66 -4.28 8.09
CA SER A 162 20.14 -5.49 8.72
C SER A 162 18.64 -5.35 9.01
N GLY A 163 17.86 -6.33 8.57
CA GLY A 163 16.41 -6.39 8.81
C GLY A 163 15.55 -5.60 7.84
N MET A 164 16.14 -4.86 6.88
CA MET A 164 15.37 -4.19 5.83
C MET A 164 14.69 -5.23 4.94
N MET A 165 13.36 -5.15 4.76
CA MET A 165 12.56 -6.12 3.98
C MET A 165 12.23 -5.62 2.57
N GLY A 166 11.95 -4.33 2.45
CA GLY A 166 11.70 -3.63 1.20
C GLY A 166 12.22 -2.21 1.29
N VAL A 167 12.34 -1.53 0.16
CA VAL A 167 12.63 -0.10 0.11
C VAL A 167 12.10 0.49 -1.19
N THR A 168 11.53 1.67 -1.09
CA THR A 168 11.10 2.48 -2.24
C THR A 168 12.04 3.66 -2.45
N TYR A 169 12.52 3.80 -3.69
CA TYR A 169 13.33 4.91 -4.14
C TYR A 169 12.56 5.76 -5.14
N HIS A 170 12.45 7.04 -4.86
CA HIS A 170 11.80 7.99 -5.77
C HIS A 170 12.80 8.57 -6.75
N SER A 171 12.50 8.50 -8.05
CA SER A 171 13.21 9.36 -9.00
C SER A 171 12.85 10.82 -8.72
N ARG A 172 13.87 11.67 -8.83
CA ARG A 172 13.65 13.10 -8.75
C ARG A 172 12.97 13.60 -10.01
N THR A 173 12.21 14.69 -9.86
CA THR A 173 11.56 15.39 -10.96
C THR A 173 12.51 16.31 -11.71
N ASP A 174 13.69 16.64 -11.16
CA ASP A 174 14.68 17.47 -11.84
C ASP A 174 15.40 16.67 -12.95
N VAL A 175 15.33 17.21 -14.17
CA VAL A 175 16.10 16.70 -15.32
C VAL A 175 17.57 17.00 -15.04
N ARG A 176 18.36 15.95 -14.84
CA ARG A 176 19.82 16.05 -14.84
C ARG A 176 20.34 15.80 -16.25
N ASP A 177 21.55 16.28 -16.52
CA ASP A 177 22.21 16.16 -17.83
C ASP A 177 22.45 14.71 -18.29
N ASP A 178 22.35 13.73 -17.38
CA ASP A 178 22.45 12.28 -17.64
C ASP A 178 21.07 11.64 -17.94
N TYR A 179 20.13 12.43 -18.46
CA TYR A 179 18.77 12.02 -18.78
C TYR A 179 18.71 11.08 -19.99
N ASP A 180 18.13 9.89 -19.80
CA ASP A 180 17.64 9.04 -20.89
C ASP A 180 16.19 9.41 -21.22
N PRO A 181 15.92 10.05 -22.38
CA PRO A 181 14.58 10.44 -22.81
C PRO A 181 13.64 9.28 -23.09
N SER A 182 14.14 8.05 -23.21
CA SER A 182 13.31 6.87 -23.41
C SER A 182 12.59 6.40 -22.14
N GLN A 183 12.98 6.90 -20.96
CA GLN A 183 12.48 6.42 -19.67
C GLN A 183 11.39 7.36 -19.12
N LEU A 184 10.28 6.77 -18.64
CA LEU A 184 9.21 7.49 -17.95
C LEU A 184 9.74 8.20 -16.69
N ARG A 185 9.31 9.45 -16.47
CA ARG A 185 9.57 10.23 -15.26
C ARG A 185 8.30 11.02 -14.83
N PRO A 186 8.07 11.19 -13.52
CA PRO A 186 8.75 10.49 -12.43
C PRO A 186 8.36 9.00 -12.42
N ARG A 187 9.27 8.17 -11.93
CA ARG A 187 9.06 6.76 -11.61
C ARG A 187 9.55 6.44 -10.20
N ASP A 188 9.00 5.38 -9.64
CA ASP A 188 9.44 4.82 -8.37
C ASP A 188 10.06 3.45 -8.58
N VAL A 189 11.04 3.14 -7.75
CA VAL A 189 11.78 1.87 -7.81
C VAL A 189 11.70 1.20 -6.47
N ILE A 190 11.07 0.03 -6.42
CA ILE A 190 10.99 -0.82 -5.25
C ILE A 190 12.09 -1.88 -5.34
N THR A 191 12.87 -2.04 -4.28
CA THR A 191 13.70 -3.23 -4.08
C THR A 191 13.13 -4.05 -2.94
N ILE A 192 12.90 -5.34 -3.17
CA ILE A 192 12.61 -6.32 -2.13
C ILE A 192 13.93 -6.99 -1.72
N CYS A 193 14.22 -6.98 -0.42
CA CYS A 193 15.52 -7.35 0.11
C CYS A 193 15.61 -8.85 0.45
N ASN A 194 16.83 -9.35 0.61
CA ASN A 194 17.08 -10.77 0.88
C ASN A 194 16.50 -11.27 2.21
N SER A 195 16.31 -10.38 3.19
CA SER A 195 15.73 -10.72 4.49
C SER A 195 14.37 -11.42 4.36
N ILE A 196 13.54 -10.99 3.41
CA ILE A 196 12.22 -11.59 3.14
C ILE A 196 12.25 -12.60 1.97
N LEU A 197 13.19 -12.48 1.04
CA LEU A 197 13.26 -13.38 -0.13
C LEU A 197 13.94 -14.73 0.16
N THR A 198 14.92 -14.73 1.07
CA THR A 198 15.78 -15.88 1.36
C THR A 198 15.57 -16.47 2.75
N GLY A 199 14.64 -15.90 3.51
CA GLY A 199 14.35 -16.29 4.88
C GLY A 199 13.95 -17.76 5.04
N SER A 200 14.15 -18.28 6.25
CA SER A 200 13.85 -19.67 6.58
C SER A 200 12.64 -19.74 7.53
N GLY A 201 11.72 -20.68 7.33
CA GLY A 201 10.54 -20.84 8.20
C GLY A 201 9.31 -20.05 7.73
N ALA A 202 8.70 -19.25 8.62
CA ALA A 202 7.52 -18.42 8.28
C ALA A 202 7.84 -17.33 7.25
N GLU A 203 9.11 -16.96 7.11
CA GLU A 203 9.63 -16.08 6.05
C GLU A 203 9.55 -16.73 4.65
N LYS A 204 9.14 -18.01 4.54
CA LYS A 204 8.81 -18.65 3.25
C LYS A 204 7.47 -18.19 2.67
N PHE A 205 6.63 -17.51 3.46
CA PHE A 205 5.30 -17.13 2.99
C PHE A 205 5.36 -15.89 2.11
N ARG A 206 5.22 -16.15 0.83
CA ARG A 206 5.20 -15.12 -0.21
C ARG A 206 3.85 -14.40 -0.26
N THR A 207 2.76 -15.12 0.02
CA THR A 207 1.38 -14.60 -0.05
C THR A 207 0.59 -14.93 1.21
N LEU A 208 -0.41 -14.10 1.51
CA LEU A 208 -1.34 -14.30 2.62
C LEU A 208 -2.07 -15.63 2.48
N LYS A 209 -2.51 -15.98 1.26
CA LYS A 209 -3.15 -17.25 0.97
C LYS A 209 -2.27 -18.45 1.32
N THR A 210 -0.97 -18.40 0.99
CA THR A 210 -0.04 -19.48 1.35
C THR A 210 0.20 -19.54 2.86
N TYR A 211 0.27 -18.39 3.54
CA TYR A 211 0.41 -18.31 4.99
C TYR A 211 -0.79 -19.00 5.68
N ILE A 212 -2.01 -18.61 5.34
CA ILE A 212 -3.25 -19.15 5.93
C ILE A 212 -3.37 -20.67 5.72
N LYS A 213 -2.96 -21.17 4.55
CA LYS A 213 -2.98 -22.62 4.28
C LYS A 213 -1.94 -23.39 5.10
N GLY A 214 -0.77 -22.79 5.33
CA GLY A 214 0.30 -23.43 6.09
C GLY A 214 0.13 -23.30 7.60
N TYR A 215 -0.57 -22.27 8.08
CA TYR A 215 -0.61 -21.86 9.48
C TYR A 215 -2.04 -21.52 9.93
N HIS A 216 -2.40 -22.01 11.11
CA HIS A 216 -3.62 -21.58 11.78
C HIS A 216 -3.44 -20.14 12.31
N VAL A 217 -4.05 -19.17 11.61
CA VAL A 217 -3.95 -17.74 11.94
C VAL A 217 -4.84 -17.31 13.11
N ALA A 218 -5.94 -18.02 13.39
CA ALA A 218 -6.79 -17.66 14.52
C ALA A 218 -6.07 -17.92 15.86
N GLY A 219 -6.20 -16.97 16.79
CA GLY A 219 -5.46 -16.90 18.04
C GLY A 219 -4.02 -16.38 17.89
N ARG A 220 -3.59 -15.96 16.69
CA ARG A 220 -2.27 -15.36 16.47
C ARG A 220 -2.35 -13.85 16.42
N LYS A 221 -1.23 -13.20 16.74
CA LYS A 221 -1.06 -11.75 16.57
C LYS A 221 -0.75 -11.42 15.12
N SER A 222 -1.32 -10.33 14.62
CA SER A 222 -1.13 -9.80 13.28
C SER A 222 0.33 -9.49 12.95
N LYS A 223 1.15 -9.16 13.97
CA LYS A 223 2.60 -8.98 13.84
C LYS A 223 3.33 -10.13 13.11
N GLN A 224 2.84 -11.37 13.23
CA GLN A 224 3.45 -12.51 12.56
C GLN A 224 3.24 -12.51 11.04
N LEU A 225 2.25 -11.75 10.57
CA LEU A 225 1.89 -11.61 9.15
C LEU A 225 2.68 -10.48 8.46
N GLU A 226 3.39 -9.64 9.21
CA GLU A 226 4.26 -8.58 8.67
C GLU A 226 5.42 -9.16 7.82
N LEU A 227 5.77 -10.43 8.05
CA LEU A 227 6.85 -11.14 7.34
C LEU A 227 6.41 -11.74 5.99
N ILE A 228 5.18 -11.47 5.55
CA ILE A 228 4.67 -11.97 4.27
C ILE A 228 5.11 -11.01 3.16
N ALA A 229 5.71 -11.54 2.09
CA ALA A 229 6.24 -10.70 1.01
C ALA A 229 5.18 -9.79 0.37
N SER A 230 3.92 -10.23 0.28
CA SER A 230 2.83 -9.41 -0.25
C SER A 230 2.41 -8.27 0.68
N PHE A 231 2.59 -8.44 2.00
CA PHE A 231 2.40 -7.36 2.97
C PHE A 231 3.47 -6.29 2.78
N THR A 232 4.75 -6.70 2.75
CA THR A 232 5.88 -5.79 2.51
C THR A 232 5.74 -5.08 1.17
N LEU A 233 5.39 -5.80 0.10
CA LEU A 233 5.20 -5.16 -1.20
C LEU A 233 4.05 -4.15 -1.18
N LEU A 234 2.94 -4.43 -0.49
CA LEU A 234 1.85 -3.47 -0.36
C LEU A 234 2.27 -2.21 0.42
N HIS A 235 3.11 -2.37 1.45
CA HIS A 235 3.75 -1.26 2.15
C HIS A 235 4.58 -0.40 1.18
N GLU A 236 5.49 -1.02 0.41
CA GLU A 236 6.32 -0.30 -0.57
C GLU A 236 5.52 0.39 -1.67
N LEU A 237 4.44 -0.25 -2.13
CA LEU A 237 3.52 0.38 -3.07
C LEU A 237 2.90 1.65 -2.50
N ALA A 238 2.58 1.71 -1.20
CA ALA A 238 2.02 2.91 -0.57
C ALA A 238 3.01 4.09 -0.54
N HIS A 239 4.32 3.84 -0.55
CA HIS A 239 5.33 4.90 -0.71
C HIS A 239 5.33 5.52 -2.11
N CYS A 240 4.93 4.77 -3.14
CA CYS A 240 5.00 5.26 -4.52
C CYS A 240 4.09 6.47 -4.75
N LYS A 241 4.45 7.31 -5.73
CA LYS A 241 3.66 8.45 -6.18
C LYS A 241 2.44 7.94 -6.98
N PRO A 242 1.29 8.63 -6.88
CA PRO A 242 1.07 9.90 -6.20
C PRO A 242 0.80 9.79 -4.68
N TRP A 243 0.78 8.58 -4.13
CA TRP A 243 0.32 8.34 -2.75
C TRP A 243 1.32 8.82 -1.71
N ALA A 244 2.61 8.60 -1.98
CA ALA A 244 3.75 9.15 -1.25
C ALA A 244 3.58 9.10 0.26
N LYS A 245 3.18 7.93 0.78
CA LYS A 245 3.15 7.71 2.23
C LYS A 245 4.58 7.69 2.74
N ASP A 246 4.76 8.16 3.95
CA ASP A 246 6.03 8.22 4.64
C ASP A 246 6.16 7.06 5.62
N ASP A 247 7.38 6.79 6.02
CA ASP A 247 7.70 6.05 7.22
C ASP A 247 7.86 7.04 8.36
N ILE A 248 6.74 7.43 8.96
CA ILE A 248 6.74 8.40 10.07
C ILE A 248 7.48 7.82 11.29
N PRO A 249 7.92 8.61 12.28
CA PRO A 249 8.70 8.11 13.41
C PRO A 249 8.03 6.91 14.12
N HIS A 250 8.76 5.79 14.19
CA HIS A 250 8.28 4.47 14.63
C HIS A 250 7.18 3.91 13.71
N PRO A 251 7.43 3.68 12.41
CA PRO A 251 6.37 3.41 11.45
C PRO A 251 5.86 1.96 11.50
N TYR A 252 6.70 1.03 11.96
CA TYR A 252 6.49 -0.40 11.75
C TYR A 252 5.85 -1.08 12.96
N GLY A 253 5.00 -2.05 12.67
CA GLY A 253 4.45 -2.94 13.68
C GLY A 253 3.09 -2.52 14.22
N TRP A 254 2.26 -3.50 14.57
CA TRP A 254 0.87 -3.27 14.99
C TRP A 254 0.68 -2.21 16.08
N SER A 255 1.49 -2.24 17.15
CA SER A 255 1.37 -1.27 18.25
C SER A 255 1.58 0.16 17.77
N ASN A 256 2.54 0.37 16.87
CA ASN A 256 2.80 1.69 16.32
C ASN A 256 1.71 2.13 15.34
N VAL A 257 1.16 1.19 14.57
CA VAL A 257 0.05 1.43 13.62
C VAL A 257 -1.19 1.98 14.34
N ILE A 258 -1.55 1.42 15.50
CA ILE A 258 -2.73 1.84 16.27
C ILE A 258 -2.50 3.06 17.15
N GLU A 259 -1.24 3.35 17.52
CA GLU A 259 -0.85 4.54 18.29
C GLU A 259 -0.48 5.74 17.41
N ASN A 260 -0.49 5.55 16.08
CA ASN A 260 -0.06 6.51 15.10
C ASN A 260 -0.89 7.81 15.15
N ARG A 261 -0.22 8.96 15.24
CA ARG A 261 -0.88 10.29 15.21
C ARG A 261 -1.24 10.78 13.82
N HIS A 262 -0.58 10.25 12.80
CA HIS A 262 -0.72 10.58 11.38
C HIS A 262 -0.95 9.30 10.54
N PRO A 263 -1.98 8.49 10.85
CA PRO A 263 -2.13 7.16 10.23
C PRO A 263 -2.37 7.23 8.72
N GLN A 264 -2.91 8.34 8.20
CA GLN A 264 -3.12 8.54 6.75
C GLN A 264 -1.84 8.83 5.96
N ASP A 265 -0.75 9.09 6.66
CA ASP A 265 0.54 9.43 6.08
C ASP A 265 1.54 8.28 6.26
N ASN A 266 1.22 7.22 7.00
CA ASN A 266 2.11 6.08 7.26
C ASN A 266 1.82 4.90 6.34
N ALA A 267 2.82 4.43 5.57
CA ALA A 267 2.65 3.32 4.61
C ALA A 267 2.17 2.03 5.29
N GLU A 268 2.69 1.71 6.47
CA GLU A 268 2.35 0.51 7.23
C GLU A 268 0.85 0.43 7.57
N ASN A 269 0.20 1.57 7.84
CA ASN A 269 -1.25 1.60 8.11
C ASN A 269 -2.06 1.12 6.88
N PHE A 270 -1.62 1.43 5.66
CA PHE A 270 -2.26 0.94 4.42
C PHE A 270 -2.02 -0.55 4.22
N ALA A 271 -0.80 -1.03 4.48
CA ALA A 271 -0.48 -2.45 4.42
C ALA A 271 -1.34 -3.29 5.39
N TYR A 272 -1.52 -2.80 6.62
CA TYR A 272 -2.41 -3.42 7.61
C TYR A 272 -3.87 -3.43 7.20
N LEU A 273 -4.38 -2.36 6.59
CA LEU A 273 -5.74 -2.36 6.07
C LEU A 273 -5.92 -3.43 4.98
N GLY A 274 -4.97 -3.51 4.05
CA GLY A 274 -4.92 -4.55 3.02
C GLY A 274 -4.88 -5.96 3.61
N LEU A 275 -4.05 -6.16 4.62
CA LEU A 275 -3.93 -7.43 5.34
C LEU A 275 -5.26 -7.88 5.93
N PHE A 276 -5.94 -7.01 6.69
CA PHE A 276 -7.23 -7.36 7.30
C PHE A 276 -8.34 -7.55 6.26
N ALA A 277 -8.31 -6.80 5.15
CA ALA A 277 -9.24 -7.03 4.05
C ALA A 277 -9.01 -8.40 3.39
N GLY A 278 -7.75 -8.80 3.18
CA GLY A 278 -7.41 -10.13 2.66
C GLY A 278 -7.76 -11.26 3.65
N LEU A 279 -7.55 -11.05 4.95
CA LEU A 279 -7.97 -11.98 6.01
C LEU A 279 -9.49 -12.19 5.98
N LEU A 280 -10.25 -11.11 5.80
CA LEU A 280 -11.72 -11.14 5.73
C LEU A 280 -12.23 -11.99 4.57
N ASP A 281 -11.61 -11.88 3.40
CA ASP A 281 -11.93 -12.73 2.25
C ASP A 281 -11.69 -14.22 2.57
N ASN A 282 -10.71 -14.49 3.42
CA ASN A 282 -10.35 -15.83 3.89
C ASN A 282 -11.05 -16.24 5.20
N LYS A 283 -12.11 -15.52 5.62
CA LYS A 283 -12.92 -15.82 6.82
C LYS A 283 -12.16 -15.66 8.14
N TYR A 284 -11.29 -14.66 8.22
CA TYR A 284 -10.64 -14.22 9.45
C TYR A 284 -10.86 -12.73 9.65
N ARG A 285 -10.73 -12.25 10.89
CA ARG A 285 -10.84 -10.82 11.21
C ARG A 285 -9.98 -10.46 12.43
N LEU A 286 -9.81 -9.15 12.66
CA LEU A 286 -9.35 -8.64 13.95
C LEU A 286 -10.40 -8.98 15.03
N ASN A 287 -9.94 -9.44 16.19
CA ASN A 287 -10.81 -9.79 17.31
C ASN A 287 -11.65 -8.57 17.77
N PHE A 288 -12.92 -8.78 18.13
CA PHE A 288 -13.81 -7.71 18.63
C PHE A 288 -13.64 -7.38 20.11
N ASN A 289 -12.99 -8.24 20.89
CA ASN A 289 -12.56 -7.88 22.22
C ASN A 289 -11.51 -6.75 22.13
N PRO A 290 -11.74 -5.56 22.71
CA PRO A 290 -10.84 -4.43 22.54
C PRO A 290 -9.41 -4.68 22.99
N ARG A 291 -9.21 -5.46 24.06
CA ARG A 291 -7.89 -5.80 24.57
C ARG A 291 -7.14 -6.71 23.58
N ASP A 292 -7.85 -7.70 23.04
CA ASP A 292 -7.26 -8.62 22.06
C ASP A 292 -6.99 -7.89 20.73
N ALA A 293 -7.85 -6.94 20.34
CA ALA A 293 -7.68 -6.10 19.17
C ALA A 293 -6.46 -5.17 19.28
N GLU A 294 -6.27 -4.54 20.45
CA GLU A 294 -5.09 -3.74 20.78
C GLU A 294 -3.81 -4.58 20.66
N ASP A 295 -3.85 -5.84 21.10
CA ASP A 295 -2.77 -6.81 20.95
C ASP A 295 -2.63 -7.40 19.52
N GLY A 296 -3.54 -7.07 18.61
CA GLY A 296 -3.53 -7.50 17.20
C GLY A 296 -3.98 -8.94 16.99
N TYR A 297 -4.75 -9.53 17.91
CA TYR A 297 -5.21 -10.91 17.76
C TYR A 297 -6.23 -11.07 16.65
N ILE A 298 -6.05 -12.15 15.89
CA ILE A 298 -6.93 -12.55 14.79
C ILE A 298 -7.85 -13.67 15.27
N GLU A 299 -9.11 -13.64 14.86
CA GLU A 299 -10.06 -14.73 15.07
C GLU A 299 -10.65 -15.22 13.75
N GLN A 300 -11.12 -16.47 13.75
CA GLN A 300 -11.83 -17.05 12.62
C GLN A 300 -13.28 -16.60 12.68
N LEU A 301 -13.80 -16.10 11.56
CA LEU A 301 -15.23 -15.85 11.43
C LEU A 301 -15.99 -17.16 11.58
N PRO A 302 -17.14 -17.16 12.30
CA PRO A 302 -17.96 -18.35 12.38
C PRO A 302 -18.32 -18.80 10.97
N LEU A 303 -17.94 -20.04 10.62
CA LEU A 303 -18.42 -20.71 9.42
C LEU A 303 -19.95 -20.69 9.52
N LYS A 304 -20.62 -19.90 8.66
CA LYS A 304 -22.08 -19.65 8.63
C LYS A 304 -22.82 -20.36 9.76
N LYS A 305 -23.14 -19.61 10.83
CA LYS A 305 -24.04 -20.11 11.89
C LYS A 305 -25.20 -20.84 11.24
N THR A 306 -25.33 -22.13 11.53
CA THR A 306 -26.54 -22.84 11.14
C THR A 306 -27.71 -22.23 11.91
N LYS A 307 -28.95 -22.35 11.45
CA LYS A 307 -30.15 -21.82 12.17
C LYS A 307 -30.19 -22.20 13.66
N ARG A 308 -29.45 -23.23 14.09
CA ARG A 308 -29.33 -23.67 15.48
C ARG A 308 -28.51 -22.74 16.37
N ASP A 309 -27.61 -21.92 15.80
CA ASP A 309 -26.62 -21.14 16.57
C ASP A 309 -27.05 -19.68 16.82
N VAL A 310 -28.27 -19.33 16.40
CA VAL A 310 -28.91 -18.05 16.73
C VAL A 310 -29.77 -18.25 17.98
N PRO A 311 -29.46 -17.57 19.11
CA PRO A 311 -30.30 -17.57 20.31
C PRO A 311 -31.75 -17.29 19.91
N ALA A 312 -32.70 -18.05 20.45
CA ALA A 312 -34.12 -17.96 20.05
C ALA A 312 -34.66 -16.51 20.07
N LYS A 313 -34.11 -15.68 20.95
CA LYS A 313 -34.42 -14.26 21.17
C LYS A 313 -34.13 -13.35 19.97
N CYS A 314 -33.23 -13.73 19.07
CA CYS A 314 -32.87 -12.95 17.87
C CYS A 314 -33.46 -13.52 16.56
N ARG A 315 -34.33 -14.54 16.64
CA ARG A 315 -34.89 -15.18 15.43
C ARG A 315 -35.92 -14.33 14.70
N ASP A 316 -36.65 -13.45 15.40
CA ASP A 316 -37.74 -12.67 14.81
C ASP A 316 -37.27 -11.34 14.18
N VAL A 317 -36.10 -10.82 14.56
CA VAL A 317 -35.53 -9.56 14.03
C VAL A 317 -34.74 -9.80 12.73
N PHE A 318 -34.26 -11.02 12.51
CA PHE A 318 -33.39 -11.38 11.39
C PHE A 318 -34.07 -11.31 10.00
N TYR A 319 -35.38 -11.07 9.92
CA TYR A 319 -36.14 -11.21 8.68
C TYR A 319 -36.63 -9.91 8.03
N ARG A 320 -36.25 -8.71 8.51
CA ARG A 320 -36.76 -7.46 7.89
C ARG A 320 -35.77 -6.43 7.37
N ARG A 321 -34.46 -6.60 7.48
CA ARG A 321 -33.47 -5.81 6.72
C ARG A 321 -32.10 -6.44 6.85
N ASN A 322 -31.38 -6.55 5.73
CA ASN A 322 -30.01 -7.02 5.69
C ASN A 322 -29.14 -6.22 6.68
N ASN A 323 -28.47 -6.92 7.60
CA ASN A 323 -27.43 -6.43 8.51
C ASN A 323 -27.84 -5.38 9.56
N VAL A 324 -28.65 -5.77 10.54
CA VAL A 324 -28.65 -5.09 11.84
C VAL A 324 -28.34 -6.11 12.93
N GLU A 325 -27.20 -5.92 13.58
CA GLU A 325 -26.81 -6.65 14.78
C GLU A 325 -27.87 -6.46 15.88
N CYS A 326 -28.17 -7.53 16.61
CA CYS A 326 -28.86 -7.43 17.89
C CYS A 326 -27.95 -6.70 18.89
N MET A 327 -27.86 -5.37 18.84
CA MET A 327 -27.37 -4.57 19.95
C MET A 327 -28.56 -4.15 20.80
N GLU A 328 -28.63 -4.69 22.01
CA GLU A 328 -29.36 -4.03 23.09
C GLU A 328 -28.76 -2.63 23.24
N VAL A 329 -29.51 -1.60 22.86
CA VAL A 329 -29.25 -0.24 23.31
C VAL A 329 -29.55 -0.24 24.81
N VAL A 330 -28.53 -0.51 25.63
CA VAL A 330 -28.59 -0.14 27.05
C VAL A 330 -28.44 1.37 27.09
N VAL A 331 -29.58 2.07 27.09
CA VAL A 331 -29.63 3.46 27.52
C VAL A 331 -29.34 3.45 29.02
N VAL A 332 -28.18 3.99 29.41
CA VAL A 332 -27.90 4.35 30.81
C VAL A 332 -28.20 5.82 30.99
#